data_AF-A0A358NCE9-F1
#
_entry.id   AF-A0A358NCE9-F1
#
_cell.length_a   1.000
_cell.length_b   1.000
_cell.length_c   1.000
_cell.angle_alpha   90.00
_cell.angle_beta   90.00
_cell.angle_gamma   90.00
#
_symmetry.space_group_name_H-M   'P 1'
#
loop_
_entity.id
_entity.type
_entity.pdbx_description
1 polymer ?
#
loop_
_entity_poly.entity_id
_entity_poly.type
_entity_poly.pdbx_seq_one_letter_code
_entity_poly.pdbx_strand_id
1 'polypeptide(L)'
;MKNLLLIGCALLTTCVTLGKAKAAEPGWSAVIVATGDYREQLEKTPIVSRPYRPFHFYGNTVRRMHYRGTPLPAPRDLVTTGLFPVMARRQSTSADRP
;
A
#
# COMPACT_ATOMS: atom_id res chain seq x y z
N MET A 1 -12.40 -48.70 10.72
CA MET A 1 -13.11 -47.54 10.13
C MET A 1 -12.77 -46.20 10.78
N LYS A 2 -12.62 -46.11 12.11
CA LYS A 2 -12.17 -44.89 12.82
C LYS A 2 -10.79 -44.36 12.38
N ASN A 3 -9.86 -45.25 12.03
CA ASN A 3 -8.48 -44.90 11.68
C ASN A 3 -8.38 -44.26 10.28
N LEU A 4 -9.32 -44.60 9.38
CA LEU A 4 -9.39 -44.04 8.02
C LEU A 4 -9.95 -42.61 8.03
N LEU A 5 -10.86 -42.32 8.96
CA LEU A 5 -11.40 -40.97 9.19
C LEU A 5 -10.32 -40.00 9.71
N LEU A 6 -9.44 -40.49 10.59
CA LEU A 6 -8.34 -39.68 11.16
C LEU A 6 -7.25 -39.38 10.12
N ILE A 7 -6.94 -40.33 9.23
CA ILE A 7 -5.98 -40.12 8.13
C ILE A 7 -6.55 -39.14 7.09
N GLY A 8 -7.85 -39.21 6.80
CA GLY A 8 -8.52 -38.26 5.92
C GLY A 8 -8.51 -36.81 6.45
N CYS A 9 -8.75 -36.62 7.75
CA CYS A 9 -8.67 -35.30 8.38
C CYS A 9 -7.25 -34.73 8.40
N ALA A 10 -6.22 -35.58 8.56
CA ALA A 10 -4.81 -35.16 8.55
C ALA A 10 -4.32 -34.73 7.15
N LEU A 11 -4.84 -35.37 6.09
CA LEU A 11 -4.51 -35.02 4.70
C LEU A 11 -5.20 -33.73 4.22
N LEU A 12 -6.42 -33.46 4.69
CA LEU A 12 -7.14 -32.22 4.39
C LEU A 12 -6.51 -30.98 5.06
N THR A 13 -5.82 -31.15 6.19
CA THR A 13 -5.16 -30.04 6.90
C THR A 13 -3.84 -29.61 6.27
N THR A 14 -3.17 -30.46 5.48
CA THR A 14 -1.87 -30.13 4.86
C THR A 14 -2.01 -29.34 3.56
N CYS A 15 -3.20 -29.27 2.95
CA CYS A 15 -3.41 -28.63 1.65
C CYS A 15 -3.62 -27.09 1.71
N VAL A 16 -3.47 -26.47 2.89
CA VAL A 16 -3.66 -25.01 3.09
C VAL A 16 -2.30 -24.27 3.17
N THR A 17 -1.20 -24.90 2.74
CA THR A 17 0.08 -24.21 2.69
C THR A 17 0.25 -23.37 1.41
N LEU A 18 0.71 -22.14 1.59
CA LEU A 18 1.50 -21.32 0.62
C LEU A 18 0.80 -20.23 -0.22
N GLY A 19 -0.33 -19.69 0.22
CA GLY A 19 -0.83 -18.42 -0.31
C GLY A 19 -0.14 -17.18 0.30
N LYS A 20 1.18 -16.97 0.17
CA LYS A 20 1.74 -15.62 0.38
C LYS A 20 1.48 -14.79 -0.89
N ALA A 21 0.24 -14.31 -1.05
CA ALA A 21 -0.02 -13.16 -1.91
C ALA A 21 0.53 -11.91 -1.23
N LYS A 22 1.86 -11.79 -1.18
CA LYS A 22 2.53 -10.53 -0.91
C LYS A 22 2.66 -9.80 -2.24
N ALA A 23 1.54 -9.32 -2.75
CA ALA A 23 1.61 -8.14 -3.59
C ALA A 23 1.98 -7.00 -2.62
N ALA A 24 3.27 -6.90 -2.34
CA ALA A 24 3.81 -5.85 -1.49
C ALA A 24 3.47 -4.56 -2.22
N GLU A 25 2.54 -3.79 -1.63
CA GLU A 25 2.15 -2.52 -2.21
C GLU A 25 3.41 -1.69 -2.45
N PRO A 26 3.47 -0.89 -3.53
CA PRO A 26 4.68 -0.17 -3.98
C PRO A 26 5.18 0.93 -3.03
N GLY A 27 4.92 0.83 -1.72
CA GLY A 27 5.36 1.78 -0.71
C GLY A 27 4.64 3.12 -0.83
N TRP A 28 5.15 4.10 -0.07
CA TRP A 28 4.66 5.47 -0.03
C TRP A 28 5.76 6.43 -0.48
N SER A 29 5.37 7.45 -1.23
CA SER A 29 6.22 8.60 -1.58
C SER A 29 5.63 9.87 -0.97
N ALA A 30 6.47 10.65 -0.28
CA ALA A 30 6.08 11.95 0.28
C ALA A 30 5.94 13.03 -0.79
N VAL A 31 6.42 12.79 -2.01
CA VAL A 31 6.38 13.73 -3.12
C VAL A 31 4.99 13.73 -3.75
N ILE A 32 4.23 14.81 -3.54
CA ILE A 32 2.85 14.96 -4.00
C ILE A 32 2.81 15.25 -5.50
N VAL A 33 3.60 16.23 -5.93
CA VAL A 33 3.76 16.64 -7.33
C VAL A 33 5.14 16.22 -7.78
N ALA A 34 5.19 15.21 -8.65
CA ALA A 34 6.45 14.76 -9.23
C ALA A 34 6.90 15.69 -10.36
N THR A 35 8.17 16.07 -10.36
CA THR A 35 8.79 16.92 -11.38
C THR A 35 10.12 16.29 -11.83
N GLY A 36 10.69 16.78 -12.94
CA GLY A 36 11.97 16.33 -13.50
C GLY A 36 12.01 14.81 -13.74
N ASP A 37 13.18 14.22 -13.50
CA ASP A 37 13.47 12.79 -13.70
C ASP A 37 12.48 11.88 -12.96
N TYR A 38 12.03 12.29 -11.77
CA TYR A 38 11.08 11.50 -10.99
C TYR A 38 9.72 11.40 -11.69
N ARG A 39 9.26 12.48 -12.34
CA ARG A 39 8.05 12.45 -13.15
C ARG A 39 8.20 11.50 -14.33
N GLU A 40 9.32 11.56 -15.04
CA GLU A 40 9.56 10.69 -16.20
C GLU A 40 9.61 9.21 -15.81
N GLN A 41 10.26 8.89 -14.68
CA GLN A 41 10.28 7.53 -14.15
C GLN A 41 8.86 7.06 -13.81
N LEU A 42 8.05 7.91 -13.17
CA LEU A 42 6.66 7.58 -12.85
C LEU A 42 5.81 7.36 -14.11
N GLU A 43 6.01 8.15 -15.16
CA GLU A 43 5.29 8.02 -16.43
C GLU A 43 5.61 6.68 -17.10
N LYS A 44 6.88 6.27 -17.09
CA LYS A 44 7.35 4.97 -17.59
C LYS A 44 6.90 3.79 -16.73
N THR A 45 6.52 4.03 -15.48
CA THR A 45 6.07 3.00 -14.54
C THR A 45 4.56 2.74 -14.67
N PRO A 46 4.08 1.49 -14.78
CA PRO A 46 2.65 1.17 -14.78
C PRO A 46 1.92 1.69 -13.53
N ILE A 47 0.68 2.15 -13.65
CA ILE A 47 -0.06 2.83 -12.55
C ILE A 47 -0.16 1.99 -11.28
N VAL A 48 -0.27 0.67 -11.44
CA VAL A 48 -0.41 -0.30 -10.34
C VAL A 48 0.87 -0.42 -9.53
N SER A 49 2.04 -0.30 -10.16
CA SER A 49 3.36 -0.44 -9.50
C SER A 49 3.95 0.88 -9.01
N ARG A 50 3.24 2.01 -9.15
CA ARG A 50 3.67 3.33 -8.64
C ARG A 50 3.44 3.41 -7.12
N PRO A 51 4.30 4.09 -6.34
CA PRO A 51 4.06 4.29 -4.91
C PRO A 51 2.77 5.07 -4.64
N TYR A 52 2.16 4.83 -3.47
CA TYR A 52 1.09 5.67 -2.95
C TYR A 52 1.60 7.10 -2.69
N ARG A 53 0.74 8.09 -2.93
CA ARG A 53 1.08 9.52 -2.74
C ARG A 53 -0.02 10.25 -1.98
N PRO A 54 0.30 11.20 -1.10
CA PRO A 54 -0.69 12.03 -0.45
C PRO A 54 -1.51 12.80 -1.47
N PHE A 55 -2.80 13.01 -1.20
CA PHE A 55 -3.76 13.71 -2.06
C PHE A 55 -4.00 13.12 -3.47
N HIS A 56 -3.38 11.98 -3.81
CA HIS A 56 -3.51 11.37 -5.14
C HIS A 56 -4.63 10.32 -5.18
N PHE A 57 -5.87 10.76 -4.93
CA PHE A 57 -7.03 9.90 -4.69
C PHE A 57 -7.27 8.86 -5.78
N TYR A 58 -7.34 9.27 -7.05
CA TYR A 58 -7.62 8.38 -8.18
C TYR A 58 -6.59 7.26 -8.30
N GLY A 59 -5.30 7.61 -8.43
CA GLY A 59 -4.26 6.60 -8.59
C GLY A 59 -4.13 5.68 -7.36
N ASN A 60 -4.30 6.23 -6.15
CA ASN A 60 -4.30 5.41 -4.93
C ASN A 60 -5.47 4.42 -4.93
N THR A 61 -6.65 4.81 -5.41
CA THR A 61 -7.82 3.92 -5.51
C THR A 61 -7.60 2.79 -6.51
N VAL A 62 -7.03 3.08 -7.70
CA VAL A 62 -6.69 2.04 -8.68
C VAL A 62 -5.73 1.01 -8.08
N ARG A 63 -4.71 1.47 -7.34
CA ARG A 63 -3.75 0.58 -6.65
C ARG A 63 -4.40 -0.26 -5.56
N ARG A 64 -5.26 0.34 -4.72
CA ARG A 64 -5.99 -0.40 -3.69
C ARG A 64 -6.91 -1.45 -4.31
N MET A 65 -7.61 -1.11 -5.38
CA MET A 65 -8.44 -2.07 -6.10
C MET A 65 -7.60 -3.23 -6.66
N HIS A 66 -6.42 -2.93 -7.23
CA HIS A 66 -5.52 -3.96 -7.78
C HIS A 66 -4.94 -4.89 -6.70
N TYR A 67 -4.47 -4.34 -5.58
CA TYR A 67 -3.76 -5.12 -4.55
C TYR A 67 -4.65 -5.70 -3.47
N ARG A 68 -5.78 -5.06 -3.17
CA ARG A 68 -6.65 -5.41 -2.05
C ARG A 68 -8.07 -5.79 -2.50
N GLY A 69 -8.42 -5.58 -3.76
CA GLY A 69 -9.79 -5.81 -4.27
C GLY A 69 -10.83 -4.83 -3.71
N THR A 70 -10.41 -3.82 -2.95
CA THR A 70 -11.29 -2.81 -2.36
C THR A 70 -10.75 -1.41 -2.64
N PRO A 71 -11.59 -0.47 -3.10
CA PRO A 71 -11.16 0.91 -3.34
C PRO A 71 -10.98 1.71 -2.04
N LEU A 72 -11.57 1.25 -0.93
CA LEU A 72 -11.62 1.98 0.33
C LEU A 72 -10.24 2.06 1.00
N PRO A 73 -9.82 3.25 1.47
CA PRO A 73 -8.59 3.39 2.23
C PRO A 73 -8.70 2.66 3.58
N ALA A 74 -7.65 1.96 3.95
CA ALA A 74 -7.50 1.44 5.31
C ALA A 74 -7.16 2.58 6.28
N PRO A 75 -7.39 2.43 7.60
CA PRO A 75 -7.02 3.45 8.58
C PRO A 75 -5.56 3.94 8.45
N ARG A 76 -4.62 3.02 8.14
CA ARG A 76 -3.22 3.37 7.89
C ARG A 76 -3.05 4.35 6.72
N ASP A 77 -3.83 4.20 5.66
CA ASP A 77 -3.71 5.06 4.47
C ASP A 77 -4.27 6.46 4.76
N LEU A 78 -5.26 6.60 5.64
CA LEU A 78 -5.81 7.91 6.02
C LEU A 78 -4.78 8.75 6.76
N VAL A 79 -4.01 8.12 7.65
CA VAL A 79 -2.90 8.76 8.37
C VAL A 79 -1.86 9.29 7.37
N THR A 80 -1.49 8.48 6.37
CA THR A 80 -0.47 8.86 5.37
C THR A 80 -0.99 9.78 4.26
N THR A 81 -2.27 9.65 3.85
CA THR A 81 -2.86 10.43 2.75
C THR A 81 -3.33 11.81 3.21
N GLY A 82 -3.89 11.91 4.43
CA GLY A 82 -4.68 13.07 4.86
C GLY A 82 -4.14 13.87 6.04
N LEU A 83 -3.36 13.27 6.95
CA LEU A 83 -2.97 13.94 8.20
C LEU A 83 -1.49 14.34 8.31
N PHE A 84 -0.55 13.52 7.83
CA PHE A 84 0.87 13.76 8.10
C PHE A 84 1.53 14.96 7.38
N PRO A 85 1.19 15.30 6.11
CA PRO A 85 1.85 16.43 5.43
C PRO A 85 1.56 17.79 6.09
N VAL A 86 0.41 17.92 6.77
CA VAL A 86 0.02 19.16 7.47
C VAL A 86 0.78 19.31 8.79
N MET A 87 1.06 18.21 9.50
CA MET A 87 1.77 18.26 10.78
C MET A 87 3.30 18.38 10.60
N ALA A 88 3.88 17.74 9.58
CA ALA A 88 5.33 17.76 9.36
C ALA A 88 5.88 19.14 8.96
N ARG A 89 5.07 20.00 8.30
CA ARG A 89 5.48 21.36 7.93
C ARG A 89 5.58 22.31 9.14
N ARG A 90 4.93 21.99 10.27
CA ARG A 90 4.88 22.89 11.43
C ARG A 90 6.14 22.85 12.31
N GLN A 91 7.01 21.84 12.14
CA GLN A 91 8.22 21.69 12.94
C GLN A 91 9.47 22.33 12.32
N SER A 92 9.51 22.58 11.01
CA SER A 92 10.68 23.17 10.35
C SER A 92 10.69 24.70 10.34
N THR A 93 9.60 25.36 10.74
CA THR A 93 9.49 26.83 10.70
C THR A 93 9.67 27.50 12.07
N SER A 94 10.01 26.74 13.12
CA SER A 94 10.24 27.27 14.47
C SER A 94 11.71 27.41 14.85
N ALA A 95 12.64 27.01 13.97
CA ALA A 95 14.08 27.09 14.24
C ALA A 95 14.79 28.25 13.52
N ASP A 96 14.07 29.06 12.75
CA ASP A 96 14.68 30.09 11.89
C ASP A 96 13.87 31.39 11.90
N ARG A 97 13.73 31.96 13.10
CA ARG A 97 13.39 33.39 13.25
C ARG A 97 14.54 34.11 13.94
N PRO A 98 15.06 35.21 13.37
CA PRO A 98 16.06 36.06 14.03
C PRO A 98 15.49 36.76 15.26
#